data_AF-A0A6F8TQ70-F1
#
_entry.id   AF-A0A6F8TQ70-F1
#
_cell.length_a   1.000
_cell.length_b   1.000
_cell.length_c   1.000
_cell.angle_alpha   90.00
_cell.angle_beta   90.00
_cell.angle_gamma   90.00
#
_symmetry.space_group_name_H-M   'P 1'
#
loop_
_entity.id
_entity.type
_entity.pdbx_description
1 polymer ?
#
loop_
_entity_poly.entity_id
_entity_poly.type
_entity_poly.pdbx_seq_one_letter_code
_entity_poly.pdbx_strand_id
1 'polypeptide(L)' 'MYHQETTLQQKKTPEFKKDFYIQQLLRIGVYKSFGKQLYELSMDDLQDVYLEYYIGGEMAQ' A
#
# COMPACT_ATOMS: atom_id res chain seq x y z
N MET A 1 28.52 -4.32 12.52
CA MET A 1 27.82 -3.04 12.25
C MET A 1 27.70 -2.91 10.75
N TYR A 2 26.51 -3.14 10.20
CA TYR A 2 26.22 -2.81 8.81
C TYR A 2 24.91 -2.00 8.80
N HIS A 3 25.05 -0.69 9.02
CA HIS A 3 24.01 0.25 8.63
C HIS A 3 24.08 0.37 7.11
N GLN A 4 23.21 -0.34 6.40
CA GLN A 4 22.91 -0.01 5.02
C GLN A 4 21.89 1.13 5.02
N GLU A 5 22.41 2.35 5.14
CA GLU A 5 21.72 3.58 4.78
C GLU A 5 21.50 3.56 3.26
N THR A 6 20.50 2.79 2.83
CA THR A 6 20.12 2.76 1.42
C THR A 6 19.31 4.03 1.16
N THR A 7 20.00 5.01 0.60
CA THR A 7 19.42 6.23 0.05
C THR A 7 18.21 5.88 -0.82
N LEU A 8 17.01 6.20 -0.33
CA LEU A 8 15.75 6.17 -1.08
C LEU A 8 15.81 7.25 -2.17
N GLN A 9 16.63 7.05 -3.19
CA GLN A 9 16.46 7.71 -4.48
C GLN A 9 15.16 7.18 -5.07
N GLN A 10 14.09 7.91 -4.79
CA GLN A 10 12.73 7.73 -5.29
C GLN A 10 12.73 7.81 -6.82
N LYS A 11 13.13 6.72 -7.48
CA LYS A 11 12.80 6.50 -8.88
C LYS A 11 11.29 6.31 -8.94
N LYS A 12 10.59 7.26 -9.56
CA LYS A 12 9.15 7.20 -9.87
C LYS A 12 8.85 6.10 -10.90
N THR A 13 9.19 4.85 -10.60
CA THR A 13 8.73 3.70 -11.38
C THR A 13 7.34 3.30 -10.89
N PRO A 14 6.49 2.70 -11.74
CA PRO A 14 5.15 2.22 -11.35
C PRO A 14 5.18 1.25 -10.16
N GLU A 15 6.28 0.53 -9.97
CA GLU A 15 6.54 -0.33 -8.80
C GLU A 15 6.46 0.45 -7.47
N PHE A 16 6.96 1.70 -7.45
CA PHE A 16 6.94 2.55 -6.26
C PHE A 16 5.51 2.93 -5.82
N LYS A 17 4.61 3.09 -6.80
CA LYS A 17 3.21 3.44 -6.51
C LYS A 17 2.46 2.21 -5.96
N LYS A 18 2.79 1.00 -6.42
CA LYS A 18 2.24 -0.25 -5.87
C LYS A 18 2.69 -0.45 -4.42
N ASP A 19 3.98 -0.32 -4.16
CA ASP A 19 4.55 -0.42 -2.81
C ASP A 19 3.97 0.63 -1.87
N PHE A 20 3.73 1.86 -2.35
CA PHE A 20 3.07 2.90 -1.56
C PHE A 20 1.71 2.44 -1.02
N TYR A 21 0.82 1.93 -1.87
CA TYR A 21 -0.50 1.47 -1.44
C TYR A 21 -0.41 0.28 -0.49
N ILE A 22 0.46 -0.68 -0.78
CA ILE A 22 0.68 -1.84 0.09
C ILE A 22 1.13 -1.37 1.48
N GLN A 23 2.12 -0.47 1.55
CA GLN A 23 2.61 0.06 2.84
C GLN A 23 1.53 0.83 3.60
N GLN A 24 0.70 1.64 2.92
CA GLN A 24 -0.40 2.35 3.58
C GLN A 24 -1.45 1.38 4.15
N LEU A 25 -1.83 0.35 3.39
CA LEU A 25 -2.79 -0.66 3.82
C LEU A 25 -2.25 -1.51 4.98
N LEU A 26 -0.98 -1.93 4.91
CA LEU A 26 -0.32 -2.65 6.01
C LEU A 26 -0.27 -1.82 7.29
N ARG A 27 -0.04 -0.50 7.18
CA ARG A 27 0.03 0.42 8.31
C ARG A 27 -1.28 0.49 9.10
N ILE A 28 -2.42 0.33 8.43
CA ILE A 28 -3.76 0.31 9.06
C ILE A 28 -4.23 -1.11 9.40
N GLY A 29 -3.37 -2.12 9.27
CA GLY A 29 -3.68 -3.51 9.62
C GLY A 29 -4.41 -4.31 8.54
N VAL A 30 -4.41 -3.83 7.30
CA VAL A 30 -4.96 -4.57 6.15
C VAL A 30 -3.84 -5.39 5.52
N TYR A 31 -3.96 -6.72 5.55
CA TYR A 31 -2.95 -7.64 5.02
C TYR A 31 -3.44 -8.44 3.80
N LYS A 32 -4.76 -8.50 3.62
CA LYS A 32 -5.44 -9.25 2.57
C LYS A 32 -6.73 -8.56 2.18
N SER A 33 -7.10 -8.63 0.90
CA SER A 33 -8.39 -8.21 0.38
C SER A 33 -8.82 -9.13 -0.76
N PHE A 34 -10.12 -9.30 -0.98
CA PHE A 34 -10.67 -10.22 -1.99
C PHE A 34 -10.13 -11.66 -1.90
N GLY A 35 -9.76 -12.12 -0.69
CA GLY A 35 -9.18 -13.45 -0.48
C GLY A 35 -7.73 -13.60 -0.94
N LYS A 36 -7.06 -12.52 -1.36
CA LYS A 36 -5.66 -12.50 -1.81
C LYS A 36 -4.80 -11.61 -0.91
N GLN A 37 -3.50 -11.88 -0.86
CA GLN A 37 -2.53 -10.98 -0.21
C GLN A 37 -2.38 -9.68 -1.02
N LEU A 38 -2.02 -8.59 -0.35
CA LEU A 38 -1.86 -7.28 -1.01
C LEU A 38 -0.86 -7.29 -2.17
N TYR A 39 0.21 -8.08 -2.08
CA TYR A 39 1.21 -8.21 -3.16
C TYR A 39 0.66 -8.89 -4.41
N GLU A 40 -0.35 -9.73 -4.25
CA GLU A 40 -1.05 -10.45 -5.34
C GLU A 40 -2.10 -9.60 -6.03
N LEU A 41 -2.46 -8.45 -5.45
CA LEU A 41 -3.43 -7.54 -6.03
C LEU A 41 -2.82 -6.75 -7.20
N SER A 42 -3.68 -6.43 -8.16
CA SER A 42 -3.31 -5.48 -9.21
C SER A 42 -3.21 -4.06 -8.65
N MET A 43 -2.69 -3.15 -9.47
CA MET A 43 -2.54 -1.76 -9.05
C MET A 43 -3.89 -1.07 -8.81
N ASP A 44 -4.85 -1.33 -9.69
CA ASP A 44 -6.21 -0.81 -9.60
C ASP A 44 -6.91 -1.35 -8.35
N ASP A 45 -6.79 -2.67 -8.08
CA ASP A 45 -7.35 -3.28 -6.87
C ASP A 45 -6.76 -2.65 -5.59
N LEU A 46 -5.45 -2.44 -5.54
CA LEU A 46 -4.80 -1.80 -4.38
C LEU A 46 -5.27 -0.37 -4.17
N GLN A 47 -5.49 0.37 -5.27
CA GLN A 47 -6.00 1.72 -5.21
C GLN A 47 -7.45 1.75 -4.71
N ASP A 48 -8.31 0.86 -5.19
CA ASP A 48 -9.70 0.77 -4.74
C ASP A 48 -9.80 0.40 -3.26
N VAL A 49 -9.03 -0.60 -2.81
CA VAL A 49 -8.96 -0.96 -1.39
C VAL A 49 -8.44 0.23 -0.58
N TYR A 50 -7.37 0.90 -1.02
CA TYR A 50 -6.87 2.09 -0.34
C TYR A 50 -7.94 3.19 -0.22
N LEU A 51 -8.70 3.46 -1.30
CA LEU A 51 -9.77 4.45 -1.28
C LEU A 51 -10.92 4.03 -0.36
N GLU A 52 -11.31 2.75 -0.33
CA GLU A 52 -12.35 2.25 0.55
C GLU A 52 -12.01 2.49 2.03
N TYR A 53 -10.77 2.21 2.45
CA TYR A 53 -10.35 2.44 3.83
C TYR A 53 -10.16 3.93 4.17
N TYR A 54 -9.74 4.76 3.21
CA TYR A 54 -9.48 6.19 3.45
C TYR A 54 -10.75 7.06 3.34
N ILE A 55 -11.65 6.75 2.39
CA ILE A 55 -12.93 7.45 2.20
C ILE A 55 -14.00 6.87 3.13
N GLY A 56 -14.03 5.55 3.32
CA GLY A 56 -14.96 4.89 4.24
C GLY A 56 -14.69 5.18 5.72
N GLY A 57 -13.45 5.56 6.06
CA GLY A 57 -13.07 5.93 7.43
C GLY A 57 -13.53 7.33 7.88
N GLU A 58 -13.67 8.29 6.96
CA GLU A 58 -14.14 9.65 7.29
C GLU A 58 -15.67 9.76 7.46
N MET A 59 -16.45 8.79 6.96
CA MET A 59 -17.91 8.76 7.08
C MET A 59 -18.43 7.91 8.26
N ALA A 60 -17.52 7.37 9.08
CA ALA A 60 -17.86 6.51 10.23
C ALA A 60 -17.62 7.19 11.60
N GLN A 61 -17.85 8.50 11.69
CA GLN A 61 -17.95 9.26 12.95
C GLN A 61 -19.36 9.75 13.20
#